data_AF-A0A9P6Q9T2-F1
#
_entry.id   AF-A0A9P6Q9T2-F1
#
_cell.length_a   1.000
_cell.length_b   1.000
_cell.length_c   1.000
_cell.angle_alpha   90.00
_cell.angle_beta   90.00
_cell.angle_gamma   90.00
#
_symmetry.space_group_name_H-M   'P 1'
#
loop_
_entity.id
_entity.type
_entity.pdbx_description
1 polymer ?
#
loop_
_entity_poly.entity_id
_entity_poly.type
_entity_poly.pdbx_seq_one_letter_code
_entity_poly.pdbx_strand_id
1 'polypeptide(L)'
;MIFSIYIINKAGGLVYNKDYSEGLSKLTSNEYLVLAGTFHGVHAITSKISPVPGSSGIEMLETDTFRIHCFQTLTGTKFLLVADPHQSSIDHTMRKIYETYSDYCVKNPFQNPEMPIRSEQFDVHLLKLVKSVGGLVTSSSNMSYQVNNNVGTGSGTHMQNQTGAPSSLPPTLPNIASTGLGA
;
A
#
# COMPACT_ATOMS: atom_id res chain seq x y z
N MET A 1 3.21 -12.96 17.93
CA MET A 1 3.53 -12.98 16.49
C MET A 1 3.36 -11.58 15.89
N ILE A 2 4.01 -11.27 14.77
CA ILE A 2 3.72 -10.08 13.95
C ILE A 2 2.80 -10.50 12.80
N PHE A 3 1.67 -9.83 12.63
CA PHE A 3 0.68 -10.13 11.59
C PHE A 3 0.95 -9.36 10.30
N SER A 4 1.12 -8.03 10.37
CA SER A 4 1.33 -7.16 9.20
C SER A 4 2.01 -5.83 9.56
N ILE A 5 2.55 -5.15 8.52
CA ILE A 5 3.17 -3.83 8.60
C ILE A 5 2.56 -2.92 7.53
N TYR A 6 2.17 -1.70 7.93
CA TYR A 6 1.70 -0.65 7.02
C TYR A 6 2.52 0.63 7.21
N ILE A 7 2.77 1.37 6.13
CA ILE A 7 3.40 2.70 6.19
C ILE A 7 2.45 3.70 5.55
N ILE A 8 2.08 4.72 6.32
CA ILE A 8 1.21 5.82 5.91
C ILE A 8 2.06 7.08 5.81
N ASN A 9 1.94 7.79 4.69
CA ASN A 9 2.72 8.98 4.40
C ASN A 9 2.23 10.21 5.21
N LYS A 10 2.86 11.38 5.03
CA LYS A 10 2.47 12.60 5.75
C LYS A 10 1.06 13.05 5.37
N ALA A 11 0.64 12.84 4.12
CA ALA A 11 -0.69 13.18 3.62
C ALA A 11 -1.81 12.18 3.99
N GLY A 12 -1.50 11.06 4.66
CA GLY A 12 -2.49 10.02 5.00
C GLY A 12 -2.72 8.94 3.94
N GLY A 13 -1.98 8.99 2.82
CA GLY A 13 -1.96 7.92 1.83
C GLY A 13 -1.12 6.72 2.28
N LEU A 14 -1.62 5.51 1.99
CA LEU A 14 -0.85 4.28 2.14
C LEU A 14 0.30 4.25 1.12
N VAL A 15 1.53 4.08 1.59
CA VAL A 15 2.71 3.90 0.71
C VAL A 15 3.33 2.51 0.79
N TYR A 16 2.97 1.71 1.79
CA TYR A 16 3.40 0.31 1.87
C TYR A 16 2.43 -0.52 2.71
N ASN A 17 2.17 -1.75 2.29
CA ASN A 17 1.49 -2.76 3.10
C ASN A 17 2.13 -4.15 2.88
N LYS A 18 2.31 -4.90 3.97
CA LYS A 18 2.82 -6.27 3.92
C LYS A 18 2.20 -7.11 5.03
N ASP A 19 1.63 -8.23 4.63
CA ASP A 19 1.03 -9.23 5.52
C ASP A 19 2.00 -10.42 5.61
N TYR A 20 2.27 -10.91 6.82
CA TYR A 20 3.29 -11.94 7.10
C TYR A 20 2.73 -13.28 7.58
N SER A 21 1.44 -13.33 7.91
CA SER A 21 0.78 -14.51 8.46
C SER A 21 -0.72 -14.50 8.13
N GLU A 22 -1.32 -15.68 8.08
CA GLU A 22 -2.74 -15.89 7.73
C GLU A 22 -3.72 -15.62 8.90
N GLY A 23 -3.21 -15.14 10.05
CA GLY A 23 -4.01 -14.87 11.25
C GLY A 23 -4.96 -13.68 11.17
N LEU A 24 -4.95 -12.93 10.06
CA LEU A 24 -5.90 -11.84 9.76
C LEU A 24 -6.50 -12.04 8.37
N SER A 25 -7.78 -11.68 8.21
CA SER A 25 -8.44 -11.65 6.91
C SER A 25 -7.80 -10.61 6.00
N LYS A 26 -7.20 -11.06 4.88
CA LYS A 26 -6.52 -10.17 3.93
C LYS A 26 -7.50 -9.20 3.28
N LEU A 27 -7.22 -7.91 3.37
CA LEU A 27 -8.03 -6.85 2.76
C LEU A 27 -7.72 -6.69 1.26
N THR A 28 -8.65 -6.11 0.51
CA THR A 28 -8.39 -5.63 -0.85
C THR A 28 -7.54 -4.35 -0.83
N SER A 29 -6.93 -4.02 -1.98
CA SER A 29 -6.13 -2.79 -2.13
C SER A 29 -6.89 -1.51 -1.77
N ASN A 30 -8.20 -1.47 -2.05
CA ASN A 30 -9.05 -0.32 -1.74
C ASN A 30 -9.36 -0.24 -0.24
N GLU A 31 -9.58 -1.36 0.42
CA GLU A 31 -9.80 -1.40 1.87
C GLU A 31 -8.53 -1.04 2.64
N TYR A 32 -7.33 -1.43 2.17
CA TYR A 32 -6.07 -0.95 2.75
C TYR A 32 -5.87 0.56 2.58
N LEU A 33 -6.31 1.16 1.45
CA LEU A 33 -6.30 2.62 1.25
C LEU A 33 -7.29 3.33 2.19
N VAL A 34 -8.50 2.80 2.35
CA VAL A 34 -9.51 3.31 3.29
C VAL A 34 -9.01 3.20 4.74
N LEU A 35 -8.43 2.06 5.14
CA LEU A 35 -7.85 1.84 6.45
C LEU A 35 -6.78 2.89 6.78
N ALA A 36 -5.89 3.20 5.83
CA ALA A 36 -4.84 4.21 6.02
C ALA A 36 -5.42 5.62 6.20
N GLY A 37 -6.37 6.03 5.34
CA GLY A 37 -7.03 7.33 5.43
C GLY A 37 -7.85 7.47 6.73
N THR A 38 -8.60 6.44 7.11
CA THR A 38 -9.37 6.38 8.36
C THR A 38 -8.44 6.46 9.57
N PHE A 39 -7.38 5.65 9.63
CA PHE A 39 -6.41 5.71 10.73
C PHE A 39 -5.77 7.10 10.83
N HIS A 40 -5.36 7.70 9.71
CA HIS A 40 -4.79 9.05 9.70
C HIS A 40 -5.79 10.09 10.23
N GLY A 41 -7.06 10.01 9.84
CA GLY A 41 -8.13 10.88 10.34
C GLY A 41 -8.35 10.76 11.86
N VAL A 42 -8.47 9.53 12.37
CA VAL A 42 -8.66 9.30 13.82
C VAL A 42 -7.39 9.68 14.61
N HIS A 43 -6.20 9.48 14.05
CA HIS A 43 -4.93 9.95 14.63
C HIS A 43 -4.89 11.49 14.74
N ALA A 44 -5.37 12.22 13.73
CA ALA A 44 -5.50 13.67 13.80
C ALA A 44 -6.54 14.10 14.85
N ILE A 45 -7.71 13.46 14.91
CA ILE A 45 -8.79 13.78 15.87
C ILE A 45 -8.33 13.52 17.31
N THR A 46 -7.73 12.37 17.60
CA THR A 46 -7.23 12.02 18.94
C THR A 46 -6.20 13.02 19.47
N SER A 47 -5.32 13.56 18.60
CA SER A 47 -4.38 14.64 18.97
C SER A 47 -5.06 15.96 19.39
N LYS A 48 -6.36 16.14 19.11
CA LYS A 48 -7.15 17.33 19.44
C LYS A 48 -8.15 17.15 20.57
N ILE A 49 -8.66 15.93 20.77
CA ILE A 49 -9.59 15.62 21.87
C ILE A 49 -8.90 15.08 23.13
N SER A 50 -7.59 14.81 23.07
CA SER A 50 -6.84 14.33 24.24
C SER A 50 -6.82 15.38 25.36
N PRO A 51 -7.17 14.99 26.61
CA PRO A 51 -7.11 15.89 27.76
C PRO A 51 -5.68 16.14 28.26
N VAL A 52 -4.67 15.45 27.68
CA VAL A 52 -3.26 15.56 28.08
C VAL A 52 -2.54 16.55 27.15
N PRO A 53 -1.99 17.67 27.67
CA PRO A 53 -1.18 18.59 26.87
C PRO A 53 0.02 17.90 26.21
N GLY A 54 0.25 18.18 24.93
CA GLY A 54 1.36 17.58 24.17
C GLY A 54 1.08 16.20 23.56
N SER A 55 -0.14 15.68 23.68
CA SER A 55 -0.55 14.39 23.10
C SER A 55 -0.30 14.31 21.58
N SER A 56 0.32 13.22 21.15
CA SER A 56 0.82 12.97 19.78
C SER A 56 -0.26 12.49 18.79
N GLY A 57 -1.24 11.71 19.27
CA GLY A 57 -2.30 11.09 18.47
C GLY A 57 -2.58 9.66 18.96
N ILE A 58 -2.76 8.71 18.04
CA ILE A 58 -2.83 7.28 18.36
C ILE A 58 -1.41 6.71 18.44
N GLU A 59 -1.07 6.08 19.57
CA GLU A 59 0.17 5.30 19.74
C GLU A 59 -0.10 3.78 19.77
N MET A 60 -1.28 3.36 20.24
CA MET A 60 -1.74 1.96 20.22
C MET A 60 -3.27 1.90 20.06
N LEU A 61 -3.75 0.90 19.33
CA LEU A 61 -5.14 0.39 19.42
C LEU A 61 -5.06 -1.07 19.84
N GLU A 62 -5.87 -1.46 20.83
CA GLU A 62 -5.89 -2.82 21.38
C GLU A 62 -7.24 -3.49 21.18
N THR A 63 -7.21 -4.80 20.88
CA THR A 63 -8.36 -5.70 20.78
C THR A 63 -7.98 -7.05 21.37
N ASP A 64 -8.96 -7.91 21.64
CA ASP A 64 -8.74 -9.25 22.22
C ASP A 64 -7.87 -10.19 21.35
N THR A 65 -7.71 -9.88 20.05
CA THR A 65 -7.01 -10.74 19.08
C THR A 65 -5.76 -10.11 18.47
N PHE A 66 -5.66 -8.77 18.42
CA PHE A 66 -4.48 -8.07 17.94
C PHE A 66 -4.34 -6.66 18.55
N ARG A 67 -3.10 -6.15 18.55
CA ARG A 67 -2.77 -4.74 18.80
C ARG A 67 -2.23 -4.11 17.53
N ILE A 68 -2.67 -2.89 17.21
CA ILE A 68 -2.07 -2.02 16.19
C ILE A 68 -1.22 -0.99 16.94
N HIS A 69 0.10 -1.10 16.83
CA HIS A 69 1.01 -0.09 17.36
C HIS A 69 1.32 0.94 16.28
N CYS A 70 1.42 2.21 16.65
CA CYS A 70 1.66 3.33 15.75
C CYS A 70 2.88 4.13 16.18
N PHE A 71 3.91 4.14 15.33
CA PHE A 71 5.08 5.00 15.50
C PHE A 71 5.04 6.13 14.45
N GLN A 72 4.81 7.37 14.90
CA GLN A 72 4.90 8.55 14.04
C GLN A 72 6.30 9.17 14.12
N THR A 73 6.89 9.41 12.96
CA THR A 73 8.16 10.12 12.79
C THR A 73 7.96 11.64 12.75
N LEU A 74 9.03 12.40 13.03
CA LEU A 74 9.00 13.88 12.97
C LEU A 74 8.68 14.44 11.57
N THR A 75 8.90 13.68 10.50
CA THR A 75 8.49 14.04 9.13
C THR A 75 6.98 13.88 8.89
N GLY A 76 6.27 13.16 9.78
CA GLY A 76 4.83 12.92 9.73
C GLY A 76 4.43 11.52 9.26
N THR A 77 5.37 10.75 8.70
CA THR A 77 5.20 9.35 8.28
C THR A 77 4.90 8.46 9.48
N LYS A 78 3.90 7.59 9.36
CA LYS A 78 3.42 6.68 10.42
C LYS A 78 3.69 5.24 10.03
N PHE A 79 4.30 4.50 10.93
CA PHE A 79 4.56 3.07 10.83
C PHE A 79 3.53 2.36 11.71
N LEU A 80 2.68 1.53 11.10
CA LEU A 80 1.74 0.69 11.81
C LEU A 80 2.26 -0.75 11.83
N LEU A 81 2.29 -1.36 13.00
CA LEU A 81 2.65 -2.76 13.21
C LEU A 81 1.46 -3.44 13.86
N VAL A 82 0.85 -4.39 13.15
CA VAL A 82 -0.24 -5.22 13.68
C VAL A 82 0.38 -6.50 14.22
N ALA A 83 0.16 -6.77 15.50
CA ALA A 83 0.80 -7.86 16.22
C ALA A 83 -0.14 -8.51 17.24
N ASP A 84 0.23 -9.71 17.68
CA ASP A 84 -0.39 -10.42 18.80
C ASP A 84 -0.33 -9.57 20.09
N PRO A 85 -1.37 -9.54 20.95
CA PRO A 85 -1.37 -8.73 22.16
C PRO A 85 -0.19 -9.01 23.11
N HIS A 86 0.33 -10.23 23.12
CA HIS A 86 1.46 -10.65 23.95
C HIS A 86 2.83 -10.51 23.26
N GLN A 87 2.89 -9.94 22.05
CA GLN A 87 4.16 -9.72 21.35
C GLN A 87 5.03 -8.69 22.10
N SER A 88 6.19 -9.13 22.57
CA SER A 88 7.17 -8.26 23.24
C SER A 88 8.08 -7.52 22.23
N SER A 89 8.85 -6.56 22.74
CA SER A 89 9.90 -5.83 22.00
C SER A 89 9.41 -5.00 20.80
N ILE A 90 8.16 -4.56 20.82
CA ILE A 90 7.53 -3.77 19.76
C ILE A 90 8.33 -2.50 19.43
N ASP A 91 8.68 -1.66 20.40
CA ASP A 91 9.34 -0.37 20.12
C ASP A 91 10.73 -0.55 19.51
N HIS A 92 11.44 -1.62 19.91
CA HIS A 92 12.73 -1.99 19.32
C HIS A 92 12.57 -2.47 17.88
N THR A 93 11.47 -3.19 17.60
CA THR A 93 11.10 -3.61 16.25
C THR A 93 10.72 -2.41 15.39
N MET A 94 9.90 -1.48 15.89
CA MET A 94 9.55 -0.23 15.20
C MET A 94 10.76 0.62 14.84
N ARG A 95 11.74 0.76 15.75
CA ARG A 95 13.00 1.45 15.45
C ARG A 95 13.76 0.77 14.30
N LYS A 96 13.89 -0.56 14.33
CA LYS A 96 14.51 -1.34 13.23
C LYS A 96 13.74 -1.28 11.91
N ILE A 97 12.41 -1.20 11.94
CA ILE A 97 11.58 -0.98 10.74
C ILE A 97 11.90 0.41 10.14
N TYR A 98 11.99 1.44 10.97
CA TYR A 98 12.33 2.81 10.54
C TYR A 98 13.78 2.93 10.03
N GLU A 99 14.74 2.28 10.66
CA GLU A 99 16.13 2.15 10.18
C GLU A 99 16.15 1.50 8.78
N THR A 100 15.47 0.37 8.62
CA THR A 100 15.35 -0.36 7.34
C THR A 100 14.69 0.49 6.25
N TYR A 101 13.65 1.26 6.59
CA TYR A 101 13.01 2.22 5.67
C TYR A 101 13.96 3.36 5.28
N SER A 102 14.72 3.88 6.23
CA SER A 102 15.71 4.94 5.96
C SER A 102 16.79 4.46 4.99
N ASP A 103 17.26 3.22 5.17
CA ASP A 103 18.31 2.64 4.33
C ASP A 103 17.86 2.26 2.92
N TYR A 104 16.70 1.61 2.75
CA TYR A 104 16.27 1.06 1.46
C TYR A 104 15.18 1.85 0.73
N CYS A 105 14.62 2.90 1.36
CA CYS A 105 13.65 3.81 0.75
C CYS A 105 14.16 5.25 0.72
N VAL A 106 14.54 5.85 1.86
CA VAL A 106 14.90 7.28 1.92
C VAL A 106 16.24 7.57 1.23
N LYS A 107 17.23 6.67 1.33
CA LYS A 107 18.52 6.79 0.62
C LYS A 107 18.47 6.37 -0.85
N ASN A 108 17.35 5.86 -1.35
CA ASN A 108 17.21 5.42 -2.74
C ASN A 108 16.86 6.62 -3.65
N PRO A 109 17.74 7.07 -4.56
CA PRO A 109 17.51 8.27 -5.38
C PRO A 109 16.35 8.12 -6.38
N PHE A 110 15.83 6.91 -6.59
CA PHE A 110 14.68 6.64 -7.45
C PHE A 110 13.35 6.53 -6.68
N GLN A 111 13.37 6.58 -5.34
CA GLN A 111 12.16 6.56 -4.51
C GLN A 111 11.65 7.99 -4.31
N ASN A 112 10.62 8.37 -5.06
CA ASN A 112 9.90 9.61 -4.80
C ASN A 112 9.24 9.58 -3.40
N PRO A 113 9.34 10.67 -2.61
CA PRO A 113 8.58 10.83 -1.36
C PRO A 113 7.06 10.76 -1.58
N GLU A 114 6.32 10.44 -0.52
CA GLU A 114 4.85 10.27 -0.50
C GLU A 114 4.25 9.23 -1.49
N MET A 115 5.05 8.67 -2.42
CA MET A 115 4.63 7.65 -3.40
C MET A 115 4.81 6.21 -2.86
N PRO A 116 4.07 5.22 -3.42
CA PRO A 116 4.21 3.82 -3.02
C PRO A 116 5.65 3.29 -3.11
N ILE A 117 6.05 2.53 -2.09
CA ILE A 117 7.38 1.94 -1.95
C ILE A 117 7.43 0.65 -2.77
N ARG A 118 8.41 0.55 -3.66
CA ARG A 118 8.63 -0.62 -4.54
C ARG A 118 10.04 -1.21 -4.43
N SER A 119 10.73 -0.92 -3.33
CA SER A 119 12.12 -1.36 -3.09
C SER A 119 12.16 -2.83 -2.66
N GLU A 120 12.60 -3.73 -3.55
CA GLU A 120 12.78 -5.16 -3.24
C GLU A 120 13.78 -5.37 -2.08
N GLN A 121 14.80 -4.52 -1.98
CA GLN A 121 15.77 -4.57 -0.88
C GLN A 121 15.13 -4.25 0.47
N PHE A 122 14.18 -3.30 0.51
CA PHE A 122 13.38 -3.02 1.71
C PHE A 122 12.57 -4.26 2.11
N ASP A 123 11.87 -4.85 1.14
CA ASP A 123 11.02 -6.04 1.31
C ASP A 123 11.81 -7.24 1.90
N VAL A 124 13.00 -7.51 1.38
CA VAL A 124 13.89 -8.59 1.84
C VAL A 124 14.40 -8.35 3.27
N HIS A 125 14.86 -7.14 3.58
CA HIS A 125 15.39 -6.82 4.91
C HIS A 125 14.28 -6.74 5.97
N LEU A 126 13.11 -6.21 5.61
CA LEU A 126 11.94 -6.19 6.49
C LEU A 126 11.42 -7.59 6.78
N LEU A 127 11.37 -8.50 5.79
CA LEU A 127 11.02 -9.91 6.00
C LEU A 127 12.06 -10.62 6.90
N LYS A 128 13.36 -10.33 6.74
CA LYS A 128 14.43 -10.86 7.60
C LYS A 128 14.27 -10.38 9.04
N LEU A 129 13.94 -9.09 9.25
CA LEU A 129 13.64 -8.52 10.56
C LEU A 129 12.41 -9.20 11.20
N VAL A 130 11.28 -9.28 10.49
CA VAL A 130 10.05 -9.91 11.00
C VAL A 130 10.29 -11.39 11.34
N LYS A 131 11.05 -12.15 10.53
CA LYS A 131 11.43 -13.53 10.87
C LYS A 131 12.25 -13.62 12.17
N SER A 132 13.15 -12.66 12.42
CA SER A 132 13.99 -12.65 13.63
C SER A 132 13.25 -12.28 14.93
N VAL A 133 12.09 -11.61 14.84
CA VAL A 133 11.30 -11.13 15.99
C VAL A 133 10.02 -11.96 16.19
N GLY A 134 9.35 -12.32 15.10
CA GLY A 134 8.00 -12.88 15.10
C GLY A 134 7.92 -14.41 15.21
N GLY A 135 9.05 -15.13 15.18
CA GLY A 135 9.11 -16.58 15.39
C GLY A 135 8.36 -17.41 14.34
N LEU A 136 8.32 -16.96 13.08
CA LEU A 136 7.58 -17.64 12.01
C LEU A 136 8.08 -19.08 11.80
N VAL A 137 7.25 -20.06 12.17
CA VAL A 137 7.49 -21.48 11.91
C VAL A 137 7.60 -21.70 10.41
N THR A 138 8.73 -22.25 9.96
CA THR A 138 9.04 -22.41 8.54
C THR A 138 8.36 -23.65 7.94
N SER A 139 7.06 -23.57 7.69
CA SER A 139 6.39 -24.46 6.73
C SER A 139 7.05 -24.27 5.36
N SER A 140 7.83 -25.27 4.92
CA SER A 140 8.67 -25.17 3.74
C SER A 140 7.88 -25.36 2.44
N SER A 141 7.21 -24.29 1.99
CA SER A 141 6.64 -24.18 0.65
C SER A 141 7.55 -23.31 -0.24
N ASN A 142 7.80 -23.79 -1.47
CA ASN A 142 8.68 -23.09 -2.42
C ASN A 142 7.98 -21.83 -2.96
N MET A 143 8.39 -20.65 -2.49
CA MET A 143 7.90 -19.37 -2.97
C MET A 143 8.48 -19.07 -4.36
N SER A 144 7.76 -19.47 -5.41
CA SER A 144 8.13 -19.11 -6.79
C SER A 144 7.81 -17.64 -7.07
N TYR A 145 8.81 -16.87 -7.49
CA TYR A 145 8.64 -15.46 -7.85
C TYR A 145 7.83 -15.34 -9.15
N GLN A 146 6.52 -15.09 -9.02
CA GLN A 146 5.67 -14.68 -10.14
C GLN A 146 5.99 -13.24 -10.53
N VAL A 147 7.01 -13.08 -11.39
CA VAL A 147 7.37 -11.80 -12.00
C VAL A 147 6.26 -11.37 -12.96
N ASN A 148 5.47 -10.37 -12.55
CA ASN A 148 4.37 -9.83 -13.36
C ASN A 148 4.88 -8.90 -14.48
N ASN A 149 5.56 -9.49 -15.47
CA ASN A 149 6.10 -8.81 -16.65
C ASN A 149 5.01 -8.46 -17.68
N ASN A 150 4.10 -7.55 -17.33
CA ASN A 150 3.21 -6.91 -18.30
C ASN A 150 3.96 -5.82 -19.09
N VAL A 151 4.96 -6.25 -19.88
CA VAL A 151 5.61 -5.45 -20.93
C VAL A 151 5.08 -5.92 -22.28
N GLY A 152 4.21 -5.14 -22.89
CA GLY A 152 3.59 -5.49 -24.18
C GLY A 152 4.55 -5.37 -25.35
N THR A 153 5.30 -6.42 -25.66
CA THR A 153 6.17 -6.51 -26.85
C THR A 153 5.39 -7.03 -28.05
N GLY A 154 5.11 -6.17 -29.04
CA GLY A 154 4.40 -6.54 -30.26
C GLY A 154 5.32 -6.78 -31.47
N SER A 155 5.44 -8.04 -31.90
CA SER A 155 5.97 -8.47 -33.22
C SER A 155 5.81 -10.01 -33.39
N GLY A 156 5.53 -10.60 -34.56
CA GLY A 156 5.06 -10.01 -35.83
C GLY A 156 5.48 -10.77 -37.11
N THR A 157 4.69 -11.76 -37.57
CA THR A 157 4.81 -12.46 -38.89
C THR A 157 3.41 -12.96 -39.31
N HIS A 158 2.76 -12.62 -40.44
CA HIS A 158 3.12 -12.67 -41.89
C HIS A 158 3.11 -14.12 -42.44
N MET A 159 2.41 -14.52 -43.51
CA MET A 159 1.60 -13.86 -44.59
C MET A 159 0.17 -14.52 -44.71
N GLN A 160 -0.66 -14.53 -45.78
CA GLN A 160 -0.65 -13.99 -47.17
C GLN A 160 -2.07 -13.86 -47.82
N ASN A 161 -2.28 -12.83 -48.65
CA ASN A 161 -3.09 -12.68 -49.88
C ASN A 161 -4.44 -13.45 -50.15
N GLN A 162 -5.57 -12.71 -50.25
CA GLN A 162 -6.35 -12.61 -51.51
C GLN A 162 -7.42 -11.49 -51.57
N THR A 163 -7.38 -10.71 -52.65
CA THR A 163 -8.46 -9.99 -53.39
C THR A 163 -9.78 -9.59 -52.68
N GLY A 164 -10.11 -8.29 -52.67
CA GLY A 164 -11.51 -7.82 -52.53
C GLY A 164 -11.70 -6.35 -52.12
N ALA A 165 -12.30 -5.56 -53.01
CA ALA A 165 -12.94 -4.25 -52.74
C ALA A 165 -14.41 -4.34 -53.24
N PRO A 166 -15.40 -3.51 -52.81
CA PRO A 166 -15.21 -2.14 -52.31
C PRO A 166 -16.13 -1.67 -51.13
N SER A 167 -15.91 -0.42 -50.71
CA SER A 167 -16.89 0.58 -50.22
C SER A 167 -17.96 0.20 -49.17
N SER A 168 -17.84 0.80 -47.99
CA SER A 168 -18.95 1.57 -47.37
C SER A 168 -18.43 2.53 -46.31
N LEU A 169 -18.93 3.77 -46.30
CA LEU A 169 -18.72 4.74 -45.22
C LEU A 169 -19.91 4.66 -44.24
N PRO A 170 -19.70 4.74 -42.92
CA PRO A 170 -20.81 4.89 -41.98
C PRO A 170 -21.45 6.27 -42.14
N PRO A 171 -22.80 6.38 -42.14
CA PRO A 171 -23.47 7.66 -42.33
C PRO A 171 -23.33 8.56 -41.08
N THR A 172 -22.94 9.81 -41.29
CA THR A 172 -22.96 10.86 -40.25
C THR A 172 -24.40 11.26 -39.93
N LEU A 173 -24.75 11.33 -38.63
CA LEU A 173 -26.05 11.83 -38.17
C LEU A 173 -26.26 13.29 -38.61
N PRO A 174 -27.46 13.66 -39.10
CA PRO A 174 -27.74 15.02 -39.54
C PRO A 174 -27.89 15.99 -38.36
N ASN A 175 -27.31 17.18 -38.51
CA ASN A 175 -27.42 18.28 -37.55
C ASN A 175 -28.81 18.93 -37.62
N ILE A 176 -29.59 18.90 -36.53
CA ILE A 176 -30.92 19.52 -36.48
C ILE A 176 -30.78 21.01 -36.14
N ALA A 177 -30.86 21.84 -37.18
CA ALA A 177 -30.84 23.30 -37.04
C ALA A 177 -32.22 23.87 -36.63
N SER A 178 -32.17 25.05 -36.02
CA SER A 178 -33.27 25.79 -35.40
C SER A 178 -34.47 26.14 -36.29
N THR A 179 -35.67 25.87 -35.78
CA THR A 179 -36.91 26.67 -35.95
C THR A 179 -37.64 26.66 -34.59
N GLY A 180 -38.47 27.64 -34.21
CA GLY A 180 -38.82 28.93 -34.81
C GLY A 180 -39.80 29.69 -33.87
N LEU A 181 -39.86 31.02 -33.98
CA LEU A 181 -40.57 31.98 -33.11
C LEU A 181 -41.95 31.55 -32.51
N GLY A 182 -42.25 32.04 -31.30
CA GLY A 182 -43.62 32.03 -30.74
C GLY A 182 -43.77 32.77 -29.41
N ALA A 183 -44.16 34.06 -29.50
CA ALA A 183 -44.71 34.98 -28.48
C ALA A 183 -44.38 34.71 -26.99
#